data_AF-A0A3D8V9V8-F1
#
_entry.id   AF-A0A3D8V9V8-F1
#
_cell.length_a   1.000
_cell.length_b   1.000
_cell.length_c   1.000
_cell.angle_alpha   90.00
_cell.angle_beta   90.00
_cell.angle_gamma   90.00
#
_symmetry.space_group_name_H-M   'P 1'
#
loop_
_entity.id
_entity.type
_entity.pdbx_description
1 polymer ?
#
loop_
_entity_poly.entity_id
_entity_poly.type
_entity_poly.pdbx_seq_one_letter_code
_entity_poly.pdbx_strand_id
1 'polypeptide(L)'
;MTHAATPAVPALPEAQVRAAMHAQQWELAIELLAEHDRVLRETLGSEKLSGLSAEPWRDLLAQQQALLADLVVMRDETAAVLARMGRERRGALAYRSLAG
;
A
#
# COMPACT_ATOMS: atom_id res chain seq x y z
N MET A 1 36.77 4.55 17.91
CA MET A 1 35.85 3.50 18.39
C MET A 1 34.59 3.61 17.56
N THR A 2 34.47 2.81 16.50
CA THR A 2 33.31 2.78 15.60
C THR A 2 32.19 2.01 16.29
N HIS A 3 31.14 2.71 16.70
CA HIS A 3 29.92 2.09 17.20
C HIS A 3 29.24 1.40 16.01
N ALA A 4 29.26 0.07 15.97
CA ALA A 4 28.46 -0.69 15.02
C ALA A 4 27.00 -0.42 15.38
N ALA A 5 26.34 0.44 14.59
CA ALA A 5 24.90 0.66 14.73
C ALA A 5 24.21 -0.69 14.52
N THR A 6 23.49 -1.17 15.54
CA THR A 6 22.55 -2.26 15.36
C THR A 6 21.60 -1.84 14.25
N PRO A 7 21.59 -2.55 13.12
CA PRO A 7 20.73 -2.16 12.02
C PRO A 7 19.27 -2.34 12.47
N ALA A 8 18.56 -1.21 12.48
CA ALA A 8 17.20 -1.13 12.96
C ALA A 8 16.25 -1.58 11.84
N VAL A 9 15.27 -2.43 12.17
CA VAL A 9 14.22 -2.83 11.23
C VAL A 9 13.53 -1.58 10.67
N PRO A 10 13.41 -1.42 9.33
CA PRO A 10 12.79 -0.25 8.74
C PRO A 10 11.35 -0.08 9.19
N ALA A 11 10.99 1.13 9.61
CA ALA A 11 9.63 1.46 10.00
C ALA A 11 8.76 1.64 8.75
N LEU A 12 7.63 0.94 8.69
CA LEU A 12 6.65 1.10 7.61
C LEU A 12 5.98 2.49 7.71
N PRO A 13 5.88 3.27 6.62
CA PRO A 13 5.20 4.56 6.62
C PRO A 13 3.66 4.41 6.54
N GLU A 14 3.06 3.52 7.34
CA GLU A 14 1.65 3.12 7.26
C GLU A 14 0.69 4.32 7.34
N ALA A 15 0.92 5.20 8.31
CA ALA A 15 0.09 6.38 8.51
C ALA A 15 0.15 7.34 7.31
N GLN A 16 1.34 7.56 6.72
CA GLN A 16 1.48 8.43 5.55
C GLN A 16 0.86 7.79 4.30
N VAL A 17 1.04 6.48 4.11
CA VAL A 17 0.46 5.76 2.97
C VAL A 17 -1.07 5.78 3.04
N ARG A 18 -1.66 5.48 4.22
CA ARG A 18 -3.12 5.58 4.40
C ARG A 18 -3.65 6.99 4.18
N ALA A 19 -2.94 8.02 4.68
CA ALA A 19 -3.34 9.40 4.44
C ALA A 19 -3.32 9.77 2.96
N ALA A 20 -2.27 9.39 2.23
CA ALA A 20 -2.16 9.61 0.78
C ALA A 20 -3.27 8.87 0.02
N MET A 21 -3.55 7.62 0.37
CA MET A 21 -4.65 6.81 -0.18
C MET A 21 -6.01 7.50 0.02
N HIS A 22 -6.34 7.95 1.24
CA HIS A 22 -7.59 8.65 1.52
C HIS A 22 -7.71 10.00 0.80
N ALA A 23 -6.59 10.69 0.60
CA ALA A 23 -6.52 11.93 -0.17
C ALA A 23 -6.48 11.71 -1.69
N GLN A 24 -6.55 10.46 -2.17
CA GLN A 24 -6.40 10.09 -3.58
C GLN A 24 -5.06 10.53 -4.20
N GLN A 25 -4.04 10.71 -3.37
CA GLN A 25 -2.66 11.04 -3.77
C GLN A 25 -1.90 9.76 -4.06
N TRP A 26 -2.29 9.06 -5.11
CA TRP A 26 -1.78 7.72 -5.42
C TRP A 26 -0.29 7.70 -5.74
N GLU A 27 0.20 8.71 -6.45
CA GLU A 27 1.61 8.87 -6.78
C GLU A 27 2.45 8.97 -5.50
N LEU A 28 2.00 9.78 -4.53
CA LEU A 28 2.67 9.91 -3.23
C LEU A 28 2.66 8.57 -2.46
N ALA A 29 1.55 7.85 -2.45
CA ALA A 29 1.47 6.54 -1.80
C ALA A 29 2.47 5.54 -2.44
N ILE A 30 2.62 5.57 -3.77
CA ILE A 30 3.56 4.73 -4.51
C ILE A 30 5.01 5.11 -4.17
N GLU A 31 5.33 6.40 -4.15
CA GLU A 31 6.67 6.90 -3.79
C GLU A 31 7.07 6.47 -2.37
N LEU A 32 6.16 6.61 -1.40
CA LEU A 32 6.39 6.19 -0.01
C LEU A 32 6.67 4.68 0.10
N LEU A 33 5.92 3.86 -0.64
CA LEU A 33 6.11 2.41 -0.65
C LEU A 33 7.41 2.00 -1.35
N ALA A 34 7.76 2.67 -2.46
CA ALA A 34 8.99 2.41 -3.20
C ALA A 34 10.23 2.77 -2.38
N GLU A 35 10.19 3.89 -1.66
CA GLU A 35 11.25 4.30 -0.76
C GLU A 35 11.41 3.31 0.41
N HIS A 36 10.30 2.85 1.00
CA HIS A 36 10.33 1.80 2.03
C HIS A 36 10.92 0.48 1.50
N ASP A 37 10.54 0.03 0.30
CA ASP A 37 11.10 -1.18 -0.32
C ASP A 37 12.61 -1.04 -0.57
N ARG A 38 13.07 0.14 -1.03
CA ARG A 38 14.49 0.43 -1.21
C ARG A 38 15.26 0.27 0.12
N VAL A 39 14.80 0.93 1.18
CA VAL A 39 15.41 0.86 2.51
C VAL A 39 15.39 -0.58 3.04
N LEU A 40 14.27 -1.30 2.87
CA LEU A 40 14.13 -2.70 3.28
C LEU A 40 15.16 -3.61 2.61
N ARG A 41 15.35 -3.46 1.29
CA ARG A 41 16.38 -4.22 0.54
C ARG A 41 17.79 -3.89 0.99
N GLU A 42 18.08 -2.62 1.27
CA GLU A 42 19.38 -2.18 1.78
C GLU A 42 19.67 -2.80 3.15
N THR A 43 18.71 -2.76 4.07
CA THR A 43 18.83 -3.39 5.40
C THR A 43 19.09 -4.90 5.27
N LEU A 44 18.27 -5.61 4.49
CA LEU A 44 18.40 -7.06 4.29
C LEU A 44 19.72 -7.45 3.59
N GLY A 45 20.21 -6.62 2.65
CA GLY A 45 21.47 -6.86 1.93
C GLY A 45 22.72 -6.55 2.75
N SER A 46 22.62 -5.67 3.75
CA SER A 46 23.73 -5.27 4.62
C SER A 46 23.96 -6.19 5.84
N GLU A 47 22.97 -7.02 6.18
CA GLU A 47 22.95 -7.77 7.43
C GLU A 47 23.37 -9.24 7.31
N LYS A 48 24.14 -9.70 8.31
CA LYS A 48 24.09 -11.11 8.71
C LYS A 48 22.88 -11.29 9.63
N LEU A 49 21.78 -11.78 9.07
CA LEU A 49 20.55 -12.11 9.80
C LEU A 49 20.74 -13.13 10.95
N SER A 50 21.90 -13.80 11.00
CA SER A 50 22.26 -14.73 12.07
C SER A 50 22.45 -14.01 13.42
N GLY A 51 21.53 -14.22 14.36
CA GLY A 51 21.62 -13.72 15.73
C GLY A 51 20.74 -12.50 16.04
N LEU A 52 19.97 -12.01 15.06
CA LEU A 52 18.97 -10.97 15.28
C LEU A 52 17.66 -11.56 15.79
N SER A 53 16.95 -10.80 16.63
CA SER A 53 15.59 -11.17 17.04
C SER A 53 14.67 -11.16 15.83
N ALA A 54 13.94 -12.25 15.61
CA ALA A 54 12.96 -12.35 14.54
C ALA A 54 11.65 -11.60 14.84
N GLU A 55 11.44 -11.15 16.07
CA GLU A 55 10.21 -10.47 16.49
C GLU A 55 9.95 -9.16 15.72
N PRO A 56 10.88 -8.19 15.63
CA PRO A 56 10.59 -6.93 14.96
C PRO A 56 10.34 -7.09 13.44
N TRP A 57 10.97 -8.11 12.84
CA TRP A 57 10.72 -8.48 11.44
C TRP A 57 9.33 -9.09 11.23
N ARG A 58 8.84 -9.89 12.19
CA ARG A 58 7.47 -10.41 12.17
C ARG A 58 6.45 -9.29 12.34
N ASP A 59 6.73 -8.31 13.20
CA ASP A 59 5.86 -7.14 13.39
C ASP A 59 5.78 -6.30 12.12
N LEU A 60 6.91 -6.07 11.45
CA LEU A 60 6.93 -5.40 10.14
C LEU A 60 6.11 -6.16 9.10
N LEU A 61 6.23 -7.48 9.04
CA LEU A 61 5.44 -8.31 8.12
C LEU A 61 3.94 -8.20 8.41
N ALA A 62 3.54 -8.22 9.68
CA ALA A 62 2.15 -8.06 10.09
C ALA A 62 1.59 -6.70 9.67
N GLN A 63 2.36 -5.61 9.83
CA GLN A 63 1.98 -4.27 9.38
C GLN A 63 1.81 -4.21 7.85
N GLN A 64 2.73 -4.84 7.09
CA GLN A 64 2.63 -4.92 5.63
C GLN A 64 1.39 -5.70 5.17
N GLN A 65 1.05 -6.80 5.85
CA GLN A 65 -0.16 -7.57 5.57
C GLN A 65 -1.44 -6.78 5.85
N ALA A 66 -1.47 -6.00 6.94
CA ALA A 66 -2.59 -5.12 7.24
C ALA A 66 -2.75 -4.04 6.16
N LEU A 67 -1.67 -3.39 5.74
CA LEU A 67 -1.71 -2.38 4.67
C LEU A 67 -2.16 -2.97 3.31
N LEU A 68 -1.73 -4.20 2.99
CA LEU A 68 -2.21 -4.90 1.80
C LEU A 68 -3.72 -5.17 1.85
N ALA A 69 -4.25 -5.51 3.02
CA ALA A 69 -5.69 -5.69 3.19
C ALA A 69 -6.46 -4.37 2.92
N ASP A 70 -5.96 -3.24 3.41
CA ASP A 70 -6.55 -1.92 3.15
C ASP A 70 -6.56 -1.59 1.65
N LEU A 71 -5.47 -1.86 0.95
CA LEU A 71 -5.36 -1.66 -0.50
C LEU A 71 -6.37 -2.51 -1.28
N VAL A 72 -6.57 -3.76 -0.87
CA VAL A 72 -7.56 -4.66 -1.48
C VAL A 72 -8.98 -4.11 -1.31
N VAL A 73 -9.32 -3.65 -0.10
CA VAL A 73 -10.64 -3.05 0.17
C VAL A 73 -10.87 -1.84 -0.72
N MET A 74 -9.91 -0.92 -0.78
CA MET A 74 -10.04 0.30 -1.59
C MET A 74 -10.13 0.01 -3.10
N ARG A 75 -9.40 -0.99 -3.59
CA ARG A 75 -9.52 -1.47 -4.97
C ARG A 75 -10.93 -1.97 -5.25
N ASP A 76 -11.47 -2.78 -4.36
CA ASP A 76 -12.78 -3.40 -4.54
C ASP A 76 -13.92 -2.37 -4.48
N GLU A 77 -13.81 -1.38 -3.60
CA GLU A 77 -14.71 -0.22 -3.55
C GLU A 77 -14.68 0.57 -4.86
N THR A 78 -13.47 0.87 -5.36
CA THR A 78 -13.28 1.59 -6.63
C THR A 78 -13.88 0.80 -7.81
N ALA A 79 -13.66 -0.51 -7.84
CA ALA A 79 -14.25 -1.39 -8.86
C ALA A 79 -15.78 -1.40 -8.81
N ALA A 80 -16.37 -1.41 -7.61
CA ALA A 80 -17.81 -1.34 -7.43
C ALA A 80 -18.40 -0.02 -7.95
N VAL A 81 -17.73 1.11 -7.69
CA VAL A 81 -18.11 2.44 -8.21
C VAL A 81 -18.07 2.45 -9.73
N LEU A 82 -16.99 1.98 -10.34
CA LEU A 82 -16.86 1.90 -11.81
C LEU A 82 -17.95 1.02 -12.43
N ALA A 83 -18.24 -0.13 -11.83
CA ALA A 83 -19.29 -1.02 -12.29
C ALA A 83 -20.69 -0.35 -12.23
N ARG A 84 -20.95 0.43 -11.18
CA ARG A 84 -22.18 1.21 -11.04
C ARG A 84 -22.29 2.28 -12.13
N MET A 85 -21.25 3.08 -12.34
CA MET A 85 -21.23 4.10 -13.40
C MET A 85 -21.46 3.48 -14.79
N GLY A 86 -20.86 2.30 -15.05
CA GLY A 86 -21.07 1.57 -16.30
C GLY A 86 -22.53 1.14 -16.51
N ARG A 87 -23.22 0.69 -15.45
CA ARG A 87 -24.65 0.36 -15.51
C ARG A 87 -25.52 1.59 -15.74
N GLU A 88 -25.26 2.68 -15.00
CA GLU A 88 -25.99 3.95 -15.13
C GLU A 88 -25.88 4.51 -16.56
N ARG A 89 -24.66 4.50 -17.13
CA ARG A 89 -24.43 4.93 -18.53
C ARG A 89 -25.22 4.08 -19.52
N ARG A 90 -25.23 2.75 -19.38
CA ARG A 90 -26.00 1.86 -20.26
C ARG A 90 -27.51 2.11 -20.15
N GLY A 91 -28.02 2.32 -18.93
CA GLY A 91 -29.43 2.65 -18.71
C GLY A 91 -29.85 3.96 -19.37
N ALA A 92 -29.03 5.02 -19.22
CA ALA A 92 -29.27 6.32 -19.84
C ALA A 92 -29.27 6.25 -21.38
N LEU A 93 -28.36 5.46 -21.97
CA LEU A 93 -28.33 5.24 -23.42
C LEU A 93 -29.56 4.48 -23.91
N ALA A 94 -29.98 3.41 -23.21
CA ALA A 94 -31.17 2.64 -23.57
C ALA A 94 -32.45 3.48 -23.51
N TYR A 95 -32.60 4.33 -22.49
CA TYR A 95 -33.73 5.26 -22.39
C TYR A 95 -33.74 6.26 -23.55
N ARG A 96 -32.58 6.84 -23.88
CA ARG A 96 -32.45 7.76 -25.01
C ARG A 96 -32.79 7.11 -26.35
N SER A 97 -32.42 5.84 -26.56
CA SER A 97 -32.75 5.12 -27.80
C SER A 97 -34.21 4.69 -27.91
N LEU A 98 -34.94 4.61 -26.79
CA LEU A 98 -36.37 4.26 -26.77
C LEU A 98 -37.30 5.49 -26.86
N ALA A 99 -36.79 6.67 -26.49
CA ALA A 99 -37.55 7.93 -26.47
C ALA A 99 -37.39 8.78 -27.73
N GLY A 100 -36.67 8.29 -28.75
CA GLY A 100 -36.53 8.89 -30.09
C GLY A 100 -37.03 7.94 -31.16
#